data_AF-A0ABD1ZGP9-F1
#
_entry.id   AF-A0ABD1ZGP9-F1
#
_cell.length_a   1.000
_cell.length_b   1.000
_cell.length_c   1.000
_cell.angle_alpha   90.00
_cell.angle_beta   90.00
_cell.angle_gamma   90.00
#
_symmetry.space_group_name_H-M   'P 1'
#
loop_
_entity.id
_entity.type
_entity.pdbx_description
1 polymer ?
#
loop_
_entity_poly.entity_id
_entity_poly.type
_entity_poly.pdbx_seq_one_letter_code
_entity_poly.pdbx_strand_id
1 'polypeptide(L)'
;MFMNRYGEMLHAHANGSNMTKDAKWVSGHILKAIKEVDPKNVLQFIADNASINILTGKFVRSEYPHIVFGGCVAHGIDLLFEDMRKLAWIGAIFDKCNDIVSFIKNCHQPHTMLMDFFSNVATLLKLGVT
;
A
#
# COMPACT_ATOMS: atom_id res chain seq x y z
N MET A 1 -3.95 5.09 -1.48
CA MET A 1 -5.21 4.41 -1.15
C MET A 1 -6.17 5.45 -0.60
N PHE A 2 -7.43 5.44 -1.02
CA PHE A 2 -8.45 6.30 -0.43
C PHE A 2 -9.50 5.48 0.29
N MET A 3 -10.00 5.99 1.40
CA MET A 3 -11.05 5.33 2.19
C MET A 3 -12.23 6.28 2.36
N ASN A 4 -13.43 5.75 2.21
CA ASN A 4 -14.67 6.47 2.51
C ASN A 4 -15.20 6.12 3.91
N ARG A 5 -16.31 6.75 4.29
CA ARG A 5 -16.97 6.54 5.59
C ARG A 5 -17.58 5.14 5.80
N TYR A 6 -17.67 4.34 4.74
CA TYR A 6 -18.18 2.97 4.76
C TYR A 6 -17.05 1.93 4.77
N GLY A 7 -15.79 2.36 4.80
CA GLY A 7 -14.62 1.48 4.75
C GLY A 7 -14.29 0.96 3.35
N GLU A 8 -14.96 1.48 2.31
CA GLU A 8 -14.67 1.11 0.93
C GLU A 8 -13.34 1.73 0.50
N MET A 9 -12.52 0.91 -0.17
CA MET A 9 -11.22 1.33 -0.68
C MET A 9 -11.29 1.64 -2.16
N LEU A 10 -10.76 2.81 -2.53
CA LEU A 10 -10.61 3.20 -3.92
C LEU A 10 -9.18 2.97 -4.39
N HIS A 11 -9.08 2.20 -5.46
CA HIS A 11 -7.84 1.84 -6.12
C HIS A 11 -7.78 2.59 -7.47
N ALA A 12 -6.81 3.50 -7.59
CA ALA A 12 -6.48 4.16 -8.83
C ALA A 12 -5.07 3.73 -9.25
N HIS A 13 -4.89 3.43 -10.53
CA HIS A 13 -3.60 3.03 -11.09
C HIS A 13 -3.14 4.04 -12.14
N ALA A 14 -1.88 4.44 -12.07
CA ALA A 14 -1.24 5.30 -13.06
C ALA A 14 0.08 4.68 -13.50
N ASN A 15 0.26 4.50 -14.80
CA ASN A 15 1.55 4.06 -15.33
C ASN A 15 2.52 5.26 -15.38
N GLY A 16 3.65 5.14 -14.69
CA GLY A 16 4.70 6.17 -14.65
C GLY A 16 6.04 5.66 -15.17
N SER A 17 6.04 4.65 -16.05
CA SER A 17 7.24 4.17 -16.74
C SER A 17 7.90 5.30 -17.55
N ASN A 18 9.24 5.39 -17.54
CA ASN A 18 10.04 6.34 -18.32
C ASN A 18 9.84 7.83 -17.98
N MET A 19 9.31 8.16 -16.79
CA MET A 19 9.18 9.55 -16.34
C MET A 19 9.58 9.74 -14.88
N THR A 20 9.95 10.97 -14.53
CA THR A 20 10.21 11.37 -13.14
C THR A 20 8.89 11.56 -12.40
N LYS A 21 8.67 10.78 -11.34
CA LYS A 21 7.45 10.81 -10.51
C LYS A 21 7.61 11.85 -9.39
N ASP A 22 7.72 13.12 -9.77
CA ASP A 22 7.85 14.20 -8.80
C ASP A 22 6.53 14.46 -8.04
N ALA A 23 6.59 15.31 -7.01
CA ALA A 23 5.42 15.61 -6.17
C ALA A 23 4.28 16.26 -6.97
N LYS A 24 4.56 17.02 -8.04
CA LYS A 24 3.51 17.62 -8.87
C LYS A 24 2.79 16.55 -9.68
N TRP A 25 3.55 15.63 -10.29
CA TRP A 25 3.00 14.53 -11.06
C TRP A 25 2.12 13.63 -10.19
N VAL A 26 2.62 13.23 -9.01
CA VAL A 26 1.87 12.39 -8.07
C VAL A 26 0.61 13.12 -7.59
N SER A 27 0.73 14.39 -7.17
CA SER A 27 -0.42 15.17 -6.71
C SER A 27 -1.48 15.33 -7.78
N GLY A 28 -1.10 15.58 -9.03
CA GLY A 28 -2.05 15.69 -10.15
C GLY A 28 -2.89 14.43 -10.35
N HIS A 29 -2.27 13.25 -10.28
CA HIS A 29 -2.99 11.98 -10.39
C HIS A 29 -3.91 11.71 -9.20
N ILE A 30 -3.44 12.03 -7.98
CA ILE A 30 -4.22 11.88 -6.76
C ILE A 30 -5.45 12.81 -6.77
N LEU A 31 -5.28 14.09 -7.12
CA LEU A 31 -6.37 15.05 -7.22
C LEU A 31 -7.38 14.67 -8.31
N LYS A 32 -6.90 14.15 -9.45
CA LYS A 32 -7.76 13.62 -10.52
C LYS A 32 -8.59 12.44 -10.03
N ALA A 33 -7.98 11.46 -9.36
CA ALA A 33 -8.68 10.31 -8.82
C ALA A 33 -9.73 10.70 -7.78
N ILE A 34 -9.43 11.65 -6.88
CA ILE A 34 -10.41 12.17 -5.91
C ILE A 34 -11.60 12.82 -6.64
N LYS A 35 -11.34 13.58 -7.70
CA LYS A 35 -12.38 14.23 -8.50
C LYS A 35 -13.29 13.23 -9.21
N GLU A 36 -12.74 12.13 -9.72
CA GLU A 36 -13.51 11.07 -10.41
C GLU A 36 -14.50 10.37 -9.48
N VAL A 37 -14.16 10.24 -8.19
CA VAL A 37 -15.00 9.58 -7.18
C VAL A 37 -15.93 10.55 -6.43
N ASP A 38 -15.85 11.84 -6.76
CA ASP A 38 -16.38 12.97 -5.98
C ASP A 38 -15.64 13.15 -4.63
N PRO A 39 -15.02 14.32 -4.39
CA PRO A 39 -14.30 14.59 -3.15
C PRO A 39 -15.11 14.31 -1.87
N LYS A 40 -16.44 14.46 -1.89
CA LYS A 40 -17.29 14.20 -0.71
C LYS A 40 -17.30 12.74 -0.27
N ASN A 41 -16.93 11.83 -1.17
CA ASN A 41 -16.85 10.39 -0.91
C ASN A 41 -15.46 9.96 -0.41
N VAL A 42 -14.50 10.89 -0.31
CA VAL A 42 -13.15 10.61 0.17
C VAL A 42 -12.97 11.23 1.55
N LEU A 43 -12.63 10.42 2.55
CA LEU A 43 -12.32 10.88 3.91
C LEU A 43 -10.81 10.97 4.14
N GLN A 44 -10.07 9.99 3.61
CA GLN A 44 -8.65 9.86 3.91
C GLN A 44 -7.85 9.46 2.68
N PHE A 45 -6.67 10.07 2.53
CA PHE A 45 -5.61 9.66 1.62
C PHE A 45 -4.51 8.97 2.43
N ILE A 46 -4.30 7.67 2.18
CA ILE A 46 -3.27 6.86 2.84
C ILE A 46 -2.17 6.53 1.84
N ALA A 47 -0.93 6.87 2.18
CA ALA A 47 0.28 6.53 1.42
C ALA A 47 1.47 6.34 2.37
N ASP A 48 2.61 5.83 1.86
CA ASP A 48 3.82 5.76 2.68
C ASP A 48 4.29 7.15 3.15
N ASN A 49 5.22 7.17 4.11
CA ASN A 49 5.72 8.41 4.71
C ASN A 49 6.85 9.08 3.90
N ALA A 50 7.02 8.75 2.61
CA ALA A 50 7.99 9.42 1.77
C ALA A 50 7.68 10.92 1.65
N SER A 51 8.71 11.74 1.49
CA SER A 51 8.60 13.20 1.39
C SER A 51 7.63 13.65 0.29
N ILE A 52 7.64 12.95 -0.85
CA ILE A 52 6.74 13.19 -1.99
C ILE A 52 5.26 12.99 -1.59
N ASN A 53 4.96 11.96 -0.79
CA ASN A 53 3.60 11.66 -0.35
C ASN A 53 3.13 12.62 0.76
N ILE A 54 4.03 13.03 1.65
CA ILE A 54 3.75 14.08 2.63
C ILE A 54 3.40 15.40 1.92
N LEU A 55 4.17 15.79 0.90
CA LEU A 55 3.87 16.98 0.08
C LEU A 55 2.54 16.82 -0.65
N THR A 56 2.29 15.65 -1.24
CA THR A 56 1.01 15.33 -1.90
C THR A 56 -0.17 15.45 -0.93
N GLY A 57 -0.04 14.93 0.29
CA GLY A 57 -1.05 15.06 1.33
C GLY A 57 -1.35 16.52 1.69
N LYS A 58 -0.32 17.39 1.69
CA LYS A 58 -0.51 18.85 1.86
C LYS A 58 -1.28 19.47 0.70
N PHE A 59 -0.98 19.10 -0.54
CA PHE A 59 -1.73 19.58 -1.71
C PHE A 59 -3.20 19.12 -1.66
N VAL A 60 -3.45 17.85 -1.38
CA VAL A 60 -4.80 17.30 -1.23
C VAL A 60 -5.58 18.05 -0.15
N ARG A 61 -4.98 18.29 1.01
CA ARG A 61 -5.64 19.02 2.10
C ARG A 61 -5.88 20.49 1.78
N SER A 62 -5.04 21.10 0.94
CA SER A 62 -5.25 22.48 0.46
C SER A 62 -6.46 22.59 -0.47
N GLU A 63 -6.63 21.62 -1.37
CA GLU A 63 -7.74 21.57 -2.33
C GLU A 63 -9.05 21.06 -1.67
N TYR A 64 -8.93 20.10 -0.75
CA TYR A 64 -10.03 19.41 -0.10
C TYR A 64 -9.78 19.35 1.42
N PRO A 65 -10.12 20.41 2.18
CA PRO A 65 -9.79 20.53 3.60
C PRO A 65 -10.32 19.42 4.51
N HIS A 66 -11.37 18.71 4.10
CA HIS A 66 -11.95 17.59 4.83
C HIS A 66 -11.18 16.27 4.66
N ILE A 67 -10.29 16.16 3.67
CA ILE A 67 -9.51 14.95 3.41
C ILE A 67 -8.25 14.95 4.28
N VAL A 68 -8.09 13.91 5.09
CA VAL A 68 -6.93 13.74 5.97
C VAL A 68 -5.86 12.89 5.29
N PHE A 69 -4.59 13.27 5.42
CA PHE A 69 -3.46 12.42 5.06
C PHE A 69 -3.11 11.47 6.21
N GLY A 70 -2.97 10.18 5.92
CA GLY A 70 -2.49 9.17 6.87
C GLY A 70 -1.26 8.44 6.32
N GLY A 71 -0.25 8.24 7.15
CA GLY A 71 0.88 7.38 6.83
C GLY A 71 0.47 5.91 6.72
N CYS A 72 1.17 5.15 5.88
CA CYS A 72 0.93 3.73 5.70
C CYS A 72 1.39 2.94 6.93
N VAL A 73 0.43 2.33 7.64
CA VAL A 73 0.72 1.47 8.79
C VAL A 73 1.58 0.27 8.40
N ALA A 74 1.36 -0.31 7.21
CA ALA A 74 2.18 -1.43 6.73
C ALA A 74 3.65 -1.04 6.59
N HIS A 75 3.94 0.18 6.13
CA HIS A 75 5.32 0.68 6.09
C HIS A 75 5.89 0.92 7.50
N GLY A 76 5.07 1.38 8.45
CA GLY A 76 5.50 1.48 9.86
C GLY A 76 5.85 0.13 10.48
N ILE A 77 5.08 -0.92 10.16
CA ILE A 77 5.36 -2.30 10.58
C ILE A 77 6.65 -2.83 9.93
N ASP A 78 6.87 -2.52 8.66
CA ASP A 78 8.10 -2.88 7.94
C ASP A 78 9.34 -2.27 8.60
N LEU A 79 9.31 -0.96 8.89
CA LEU A 79 10.37 -0.28 9.62
C LEU A 79 10.61 -0.86 11.03
N LEU A 80 9.54 -1.21 11.74
CA LEU A 80 9.65 -1.89 13.03
C LEU A 80 10.38 -3.24 12.88
N PHE A 81 10.08 -4.00 11.83
CA PHE A 81 10.78 -5.26 11.55
C PHE A 81 12.25 -5.03 11.18
N GLU A 82 12.57 -3.98 10.43
CA GLU A 82 13.96 -3.60 10.15
C GLU A 82 14.74 -3.27 11.42
N ASP A 83 14.12 -2.55 12.36
CA ASP A 83 14.72 -2.25 13.66
C ASP A 83 14.91 -3.50 14.51
N MET A 84 13.91 -4.39 14.56
CA MET A 84 14.03 -5.66 15.26
C MET A 84 15.12 -6.56 14.65
N ARG A 85 15.28 -6.55 13.33
CA ARG A 85 16.33 -7.32 12.62
C ARG A 85 17.74 -6.94 13.09
N LYS A 86 17.96 -5.73 13.59
CA LYS A 86 19.26 -5.29 14.13
C LYS A 86 19.69 -6.06 15.38
N LEU A 87 18.75 -6.72 16.08
CA LEU A 87 19.07 -7.64 17.17
C LEU A 87 19.60 -8.96 16.59
N ALA A 88 20.85 -9.32 16.91
CA ALA A 88 21.55 -10.44 16.25
C ALA A 88 20.76 -11.76 16.23
N TRP A 89 20.09 -12.11 17.32
CA TRP A 89 19.30 -13.34 17.39
C TRP A 89 18.03 -13.29 16.53
N ILE A 90 17.41 -12.11 16.40
CA ILE A 90 16.27 -11.89 15.50
C ILE A 90 16.75 -11.88 14.05
N GLY A 91 17.86 -11.21 13.76
CA GLY A 91 18.48 -11.19 12.44
C GLY A 91 18.73 -12.61 11.90
N ALA A 92 19.28 -13.49 12.73
CA ALA A 92 19.51 -14.89 12.36
C ALA A 92 18.21 -15.67 12.06
N ILE A 93 17.09 -15.31 12.70
CA ILE A 93 15.77 -15.88 12.38
C ILE A 93 15.27 -15.36 11.03
N PHE A 94 15.39 -14.04 10.81
CA PHE A 94 15.01 -13.42 9.54
C PHE A 94 15.76 -14.01 8.35
N ASP A 95 17.06 -14.30 8.50
CA ASP A 95 17.85 -14.90 7.43
C ASP A 95 17.33 -16.30 7.06
N LYS A 96 17.01 -17.14 8.06
CA LYS A 96 16.36 -18.44 7.81
C LYS A 96 14.98 -18.31 7.17
N CYS A 97 14.18 -17.34 7.59
CA CYS A 97 12.89 -17.05 6.98
C CYS A 97 13.07 -16.63 5.50
N ASN A 98 14.08 -15.82 5.20
CA ASN A 98 14.41 -15.41 3.83
C ASN A 98 14.85 -16.59 2.96
N ASP A 99 15.57 -17.56 3.50
CA ASP A 99 15.90 -18.80 2.80
C ASP A 99 14.63 -19.58 2.43
N ILE A 100 13.68 -19.71 3.35
CA ILE A 100 12.39 -20.37 3.10
C ILE A 100 11.58 -19.61 2.04
N VAL A 101 11.48 -18.27 2.16
CA VAL A 101 10.79 -17.44 1.17
C VAL A 101 11.43 -17.58 -0.21
N SER A 102 12.77 -17.63 -0.27
CA SER A 102 13.52 -17.82 -1.51
C SER A 102 13.25 -19.20 -2.11
N PHE A 103 13.22 -20.25 -1.31
CA PHE A 103 12.83 -21.59 -1.74
C PHE A 103 11.42 -21.60 -2.34
N ILE A 104 10.44 -21.02 -1.63
CA ILE A 104 9.06 -20.95 -2.11
C ILE A 104 8.95 -20.19 -3.43
N LYS A 105 9.65 -19.05 -3.56
CA LYS A 105 9.60 -18.24 -4.79
C LYS A 105 10.28 -18.92 -5.99
N ASN A 106 11.36 -19.64 -5.76
CA ASN A 106 12.20 -20.17 -6.83
C ASN A 106 11.87 -21.63 -7.19
N CYS A 107 11.05 -22.33 -6.41
CA CYS A 107 10.62 -23.69 -6.70
C CYS A 107 9.15 -23.73 -7.17
N HIS A 108 8.92 -24.35 -8.32
CA HIS A 108 7.61 -24.33 -8.99
C HIS A 108 6.46 -24.84 -8.11
N GLN A 109 6.63 -26.01 -7.48
CA GLN A 109 5.57 -26.63 -6.69
C GLN A 109 5.14 -25.80 -5.46
N PRO A 110 6.03 -25.41 -4.53
CA PRO A 110 5.63 -24.58 -3.38
C PRO A 110 5.12 -23.20 -3.80
N HIS A 111 5.66 -22.61 -4.88
CA HIS A 111 5.14 -21.37 -5.44
C HIS A 111 3.68 -21.51 -5.87
N THR A 112 3.37 -22.55 -6.65
CA THR A 112 2.00 -22.81 -7.13
C THR A 112 1.05 -23.04 -5.96
N MET A 113 1.44 -23.83 -4.96
CA MET A 113 0.63 -24.04 -3.74
C MET A 113 0.31 -22.72 -3.02
N LEU A 114 1.29 -21.81 -2.94
CA LEU A 114 1.09 -20.49 -2.34
C LEU A 114 0.10 -19.64 -3.17
N MET A 115 0.21 -19.66 -4.50
CA MET A 115 -0.70 -18.92 -5.38
C MET A 115 -2.13 -19.46 -5.35
N ASP A 116 -2.29 -20.79 -5.26
CA ASP A 116 -3.59 -21.43 -5.12
C ASP A 116 -4.25 -21.03 -3.79
N PHE A 117 -3.48 -21.02 -2.70
CA PHE A 117 -3.95 -20.53 -1.41
C PHE A 117 -4.46 -19.09 -1.49
N PHE A 118 -3.68 -18.16 -2.06
CA PHE A 118 -4.10 -16.77 -2.18
C PHE A 118 -5.32 -16.58 -3.09
N SER A 119 -5.42 -17.35 -4.18
CA SER A 119 -6.59 -17.33 -5.08
C SER A 119 -7.86 -17.76 -4.35
N ASN A 120 -7.75 -18.77 -3.48
CA ASN A 120 -8.85 -19.23 -2.65
C ASN A 120 -9.25 -18.19 -1.58
N VAL A 121 -8.27 -17.58 -0.89
CA VAL A 121 -8.55 -16.50 0.08
C VAL A 121 -9.21 -15.30 -0.60
N ALA A 122 -8.74 -14.88 -1.76
CA ALA A 122 -9.35 -13.80 -2.53
C ALA A 122 -10.80 -14.12 -2.95
N THR A 123 -11.09 -15.39 -3.21
CA THR A 123 -12.46 -15.85 -3.52
C THR A 123 -13.35 -15.81 -2.27
N LEU A 124 -12.84 -16.24 -1.11
CA LEU A 124 -13.58 -16.19 0.15
C LEU A 124 -13.92 -14.76 0.58
N LEU A 125 -12.98 -13.82 0.38
CA LEU A 125 -13.22 -12.40 0.67
C LEU A 125 -14.30 -11.79 -0.23
N LYS A 126 -14.48 -12.27 -1.46
CA LYS A 126 -15.58 -11.85 -2.35
C LYS A 126 -16.94 -12.41 -1.93
N LEU A 127 -16.95 -13.59 -1.29
CA LEU A 127 -18.18 -14.23 -0.81
C LEU A 127 -18.66 -13.69 0.56
N GLY A 128 -17.77 -13.06 1.33
CA GLY A 128 -18.06 -12.49 2.66
C GLY A 128 -18.54 -11.02 2.66
N VAL A 129 -18.69 -10.40 1.48
CA VAL A 129 -19.33 -9.08 1.33
C VAL A 129 -20.78 -9.32 0.90
N THR A 130 -21.67 -9.48 1.88
CA THR A 130 -23.14 -9.47 1.71
C THR A 130 -23.72 -8.19 2.28
#